data_AF-A0A752RXK6-F1
#
_entry.id   AF-A0A752RXK6-F1
#
_cell.length_a   1.000
_cell.length_b   1.000
_cell.length_c   1.000
_cell.angle_alpha   90.00
_cell.angle_beta   90.00
_cell.angle_gamma   90.00
#
_symmetry.space_group_name_H-M   'P 1'
#
loop_
_entity.id
_entity.type
_entity.pdbx_description
1 polymer ?
#
loop_
_entity_poly.entity_id
_entity_poly.type
_entity_poly.pdbx_seq_one_letter_code
_entity_poly.pdbx_strand_id
1 'polypeptide(L)'
;MVKRSEIKFIRPCLSIYENNKVLTPAYALQCLTLKKVIQINLDNCSLQRMEELSSTSTLEDVKRVGLLPLVDLLQSGSVCLTAIGVNEMPDIWVEKSMAAYQNFCHQFWPSHIDDPEATFRDYSPDAKEKKVLFQELSAEARTVYGLHYISMLQIQNIKLNYSHLTPEKRFEVYLYSMISFIDMISAYDLEIAKYAFWDLD
;
A
#
# COMPACT_ATOMS: atom_id res chain seq x y z
N MET A 1 16.98 15.67 0.72
CA MET A 1 15.84 14.72 0.68
C MET A 1 15.89 13.83 1.90
N VAL A 2 14.75 13.59 2.53
CA VAL A 2 14.63 12.79 3.77
C VAL A 2 14.66 11.29 3.42
N LYS A 3 15.36 10.48 4.22
CA LYS A 3 15.40 9.00 4.06
C LYS A 3 14.00 8.43 4.27
N ARG A 4 13.49 7.62 3.34
CA ARG A 4 12.20 6.92 3.52
C ARG A 4 12.32 5.82 4.58
N SER A 5 11.21 5.51 5.24
CA SER A 5 11.10 4.31 6.09
C SER A 5 11.34 3.05 5.25
N GLU A 6 11.98 2.05 5.84
CA GLU A 6 12.21 0.77 5.17
C GLU A 6 10.88 0.06 4.89
N ILE A 7 10.82 -0.66 3.76
CA ILE A 7 9.69 -1.52 3.44
C ILE A 7 9.55 -2.61 4.51
N LYS A 8 8.30 -2.90 4.89
CA LYS A 8 7.97 -3.96 5.84
C LYS A 8 7.19 -5.04 5.13
N PHE A 9 7.67 -6.27 5.23
CA PHE A 9 6.96 -7.43 4.71
C PHE A 9 5.90 -7.86 5.71
N ILE A 10 4.66 -7.87 5.26
CA ILE A 10 3.52 -8.37 6.03
C ILE A 10 3.03 -9.68 5.41
N ARG A 11 2.59 -10.60 6.26
CA ARG A 11 1.93 -11.81 5.81
C ARG A 11 0.41 -11.60 5.94
N PRO A 12 -0.35 -11.65 4.84
CA PRO A 12 -1.79 -11.33 4.87
C PRO A 12 -2.60 -12.39 5.62
N CYS A 13 -2.12 -13.63 5.69
CA CYS A 13 -2.78 -14.72 6.41
C CYS A 13 -1.86 -15.28 7.49
N LEU A 14 -2.29 -15.16 8.76
CA LEU A 14 -1.66 -15.82 9.89
C LEU A 14 -2.39 -17.14 10.14
N SER A 15 -1.74 -18.28 9.87
CA SER A 15 -2.26 -19.56 10.31
C SER A 15 -2.12 -19.70 11.82
N ILE A 16 -3.14 -20.24 12.49
CA ILE A 16 -3.10 -20.55 13.94
C ILE A 16 -2.00 -21.55 14.32
N TYR A 17 -1.45 -22.27 13.33
CA TYR A 17 -0.38 -23.26 13.50
C TYR A 17 1.01 -22.74 13.11
N GLU A 18 1.14 -21.47 12.75
CA GLU A 18 2.42 -20.92 12.30
C GLU A 18 3.08 -20.02 13.34
N ASN A 19 4.37 -20.26 13.56
CA ASN A 19 5.24 -19.33 14.28
C ASN A 19 5.36 -18.05 13.46
N ASN A 20 5.19 -16.89 14.11
CA ASN A 20 5.31 -15.50 13.59
C ASN A 20 6.70 -15.20 12.97
N LYS A 21 7.16 -16.02 12.04
CA LYS A 21 8.47 -15.91 11.41
C LYS A 21 8.47 -14.71 10.51
N VAL A 22 9.39 -13.80 10.78
CA VAL A 22 9.67 -12.62 9.96
C VAL A 22 10.31 -13.08 8.66
N LEU A 23 9.87 -12.51 7.53
CA LEU A 23 10.51 -12.74 6.24
C LEU A 23 11.92 -12.14 6.27
N THR A 24 12.93 -13.01 6.20
CA THR A 24 14.35 -12.65 6.22
C THR A 24 15.09 -13.46 5.15
N PRO A 25 16.27 -13.01 4.69
CA PRO A 25 17.14 -13.79 3.80
C PRO A 25 17.38 -15.23 4.26
N ALA A 26 17.66 -15.42 5.56
CA ALA A 26 17.87 -16.74 6.15
C ALA A 26 16.62 -17.63 6.07
N TYR A 27 15.43 -17.04 6.29
CA TYR A 27 14.17 -17.75 6.14
C TYR A 27 13.88 -18.11 4.68
N ALA A 28 14.20 -17.23 3.72
CA ALA A 28 14.06 -17.50 2.30
C ALA A 28 14.95 -18.67 1.84
N LEU A 29 16.19 -18.73 2.34
CA LEU A 29 17.08 -19.85 2.10
C LEU A 29 16.57 -21.15 2.73
N GLN A 30 15.99 -21.09 3.93
CA GLN A 30 15.33 -22.25 4.56
C GLN A 30 14.16 -22.76 3.70
N CYS A 31 13.31 -21.87 3.18
CA CYS A 31 12.21 -22.25 2.28
C CYS A 31 12.71 -22.99 1.03
N LEU A 32 13.82 -22.54 0.44
CA LEU A 32 14.45 -23.22 -0.70
C LEU A 32 14.83 -24.68 -0.36
N THR A 33 15.44 -24.94 0.81
CA THR A 33 15.78 -26.32 1.22
C THR A 33 14.55 -27.21 1.40
N LEU A 34 13.41 -26.61 1.71
CA LEU A 34 12.11 -27.29 1.84
C LEU A 34 11.34 -27.35 0.52
N LYS A 35 11.96 -26.96 -0.61
CA LYS A 35 11.32 -26.86 -1.94
C LYS A 35 10.07 -25.96 -1.93
N LYS A 36 10.08 -24.91 -1.13
CA LYS A 36 9.04 -23.89 -1.07
C LYS A 36 9.52 -22.61 -1.74
N VAL A 37 8.60 -21.94 -2.41
CA VAL A 37 8.82 -20.63 -3.05
C VAL A 37 8.11 -19.57 -2.23
N ILE A 38 8.73 -18.39 -2.11
CA ILE A 38 8.13 -17.23 -1.45
C ILE A 38 7.61 -16.29 -2.53
N GLN A 39 6.31 -16.01 -2.53
CA GLN A 39 5.73 -15.00 -3.39
C GLN A 39 5.65 -13.66 -2.65
N ILE A 40 6.24 -12.62 -3.22
CA ILE A 40 6.19 -11.25 -2.75
C ILE A 40 5.28 -10.46 -3.70
N ASN A 41 4.20 -9.90 -3.14
CA ASN A 41 3.28 -9.03 -3.85
C ASN A 41 3.60 -7.58 -3.49
N LEU A 42 4.01 -6.79 -4.48
CA LEU A 42 4.31 -5.37 -4.28
C LEU A 42 3.04 -4.53 -4.33
N ASP A 43 2.83 -3.73 -3.30
CA ASP A 43 1.77 -2.73 -3.27
C ASP A 43 2.12 -1.50 -4.12
N ASN A 44 1.14 -0.63 -4.36
CA ASN A 44 1.31 0.59 -5.12
C ASN A 44 2.42 1.49 -4.51
N CYS A 45 2.45 1.60 -3.18
CA CYS A 45 3.46 2.39 -2.47
C CYS A 45 4.90 1.92 -2.74
N SER A 46 5.13 0.61 -2.86
CA SER A 46 6.45 0.05 -3.18
C SER A 46 6.86 0.35 -4.61
N LEU A 47 5.93 0.26 -5.56
CA LEU A 47 6.17 0.60 -6.97
C LEU A 47 6.50 2.09 -7.14
N GLN A 48 5.78 2.98 -6.45
CA GLN A 48 6.09 4.42 -6.45
C GLN A 48 7.49 4.74 -5.92
N ARG A 49 8.03 3.93 -4.98
CA ARG A 49 9.43 4.08 -4.53
C ARG A 49 10.41 3.66 -5.61
N MET A 50 10.08 2.66 -6.44
CA MET A 50 10.92 2.25 -7.57
C MET A 50 10.97 3.33 -8.65
N GLU A 51 9.89 4.09 -8.86
CA GLU A 51 9.86 5.21 -9.81
C GLU A 51 10.82 6.35 -9.48
N GLU A 52 11.30 6.44 -8.23
CA GLU A 52 12.32 7.41 -7.82
C GLU A 52 13.74 6.98 -8.24
N LEU A 53 13.91 5.76 -8.76
CA LEU A 53 15.19 5.21 -9.20
C LEU A 53 15.35 5.37 -10.72
N SER A 54 16.53 5.81 -11.14
CA SER A 54 16.96 5.78 -12.55
C SER A 54 17.78 4.53 -12.87
N SER A 55 18.03 4.29 -14.15
CA SER A 55 18.90 3.21 -14.65
C SER A 55 20.35 3.28 -14.18
N THR A 56 20.78 4.40 -13.59
CA THR A 56 22.13 4.59 -13.03
C THR A 56 22.14 4.56 -11.50
N SER A 57 21.03 4.18 -10.86
CA SER A 57 20.91 4.18 -9.40
C SER A 57 21.85 3.16 -8.74
N THR A 58 22.33 3.48 -7.55
CA THR A 58 23.20 2.61 -6.76
C THR A 58 22.41 1.92 -5.64
N LEU A 59 23.03 0.95 -4.96
CA LEU A 59 22.44 0.34 -3.75
C LEU A 59 22.17 1.37 -2.64
N GLU A 60 22.96 2.46 -2.56
CA GLU A 60 22.70 3.54 -1.61
C GLU A 60 21.43 4.33 -1.97
N ASP A 61 21.12 4.48 -3.26
CA ASP A 61 19.86 5.08 -3.71
C ASP A 61 18.66 4.18 -3.35
N VAL A 62 18.79 2.86 -3.55
CA VAL A 62 17.80 1.85 -3.14
C VAL A 62 17.54 1.91 -1.63
N LYS A 63 18.61 2.04 -0.83
CA LYS A 63 18.52 2.22 0.62
C LYS A 63 17.85 3.53 1.01
N ARG A 64 18.12 4.62 0.29
CA ARG A 64 17.49 5.93 0.52
C ARG A 64 15.98 5.87 0.31
N VAL A 65 15.50 5.16 -0.72
CA VAL A 65 14.07 4.97 -1.00
C VAL A 65 13.43 3.85 -0.16
N GLY A 66 14.22 3.16 0.66
CA GLY A 66 13.75 2.16 1.63
C GLY A 66 13.47 0.78 1.04
N LEU A 67 14.03 0.47 -0.14
CA LEU A 67 13.84 -0.80 -0.84
C LEU A 67 14.98 -1.82 -0.61
N LEU A 68 16.00 -1.46 0.17
CA LEU A 68 17.15 -2.35 0.43
C LEU A 68 16.74 -3.73 0.99
N PRO A 69 15.81 -3.84 1.96
CA PRO A 69 15.36 -5.14 2.44
C PRO A 69 14.77 -6.05 1.36
N LEU A 70 14.17 -5.47 0.31
CA LEU A 70 13.67 -6.23 -0.83
C LEU A 70 14.83 -6.78 -1.66
N VAL A 71 15.83 -5.95 -2.00
CA VAL A 71 17.00 -6.39 -2.76
C VAL A 71 17.73 -7.52 -2.04
N ASP A 72 17.94 -7.39 -0.74
CA ASP A 72 18.60 -8.43 0.06
C ASP A 72 17.84 -9.76 -0.01
N LEU A 73 16.50 -9.74 -0.01
CA LEU A 73 15.69 -10.94 -0.16
C LEU A 73 15.78 -11.56 -1.55
N LEU A 74 15.73 -10.73 -2.60
CA LEU A 74 15.78 -11.18 -4.00
C LEU A 74 17.11 -11.91 -4.33
N GLN A 75 18.18 -11.57 -3.62
CA GLN A 75 19.50 -12.19 -3.78
C GLN A 75 19.69 -13.50 -2.99
N SER A 76 18.78 -13.83 -2.06
CA SER A 76 19.06 -14.80 -0.99
C SER A 76 18.30 -16.14 -1.07
N GLY A 77 17.35 -16.31 -1.98
CA GLY A 77 16.55 -17.54 -2.02
C GLY A 77 15.61 -17.68 -3.21
N SER A 78 14.71 -18.68 -3.15
CA SER A 78 13.68 -18.89 -4.16
C SER A 78 12.49 -17.97 -3.90
N VAL A 79 12.50 -16.83 -4.59
CA VAL A 79 11.50 -15.78 -4.46
C VAL A 79 10.89 -15.51 -5.82
N CYS A 80 9.57 -15.34 -5.84
CA CYS A 80 8.81 -14.79 -6.96
C CYS A 80 8.31 -13.40 -6.57
N LEU A 81 8.35 -12.46 -7.52
CA LEU A 81 7.93 -11.08 -7.31
C LEU A 81 6.79 -10.77 -8.29
N THR A 82 5.77 -10.07 -7.83
CA THR A 82 4.70 -9.56 -8.69
C THR A 82 4.32 -8.13 -8.31
N ALA A 83 4.14 -7.29 -9.33
CA ALA A 83 3.78 -5.89 -9.21
C ALA A 83 2.26 -5.68 -9.05
N ILE A 84 1.59 -6.42 -8.14
CA ILE A 84 0.12 -6.42 -8.04
C ILE A 84 -0.49 -5.02 -7.84
N GLY A 85 0.25 -4.11 -7.21
CA GLY A 85 -0.16 -2.73 -6.97
C GLY A 85 -0.50 -1.93 -8.23
N VAL A 86 -0.05 -2.36 -9.42
CA VAL A 86 -0.46 -1.72 -10.69
C VAL A 86 -1.95 -1.86 -11.00
N ASN A 87 -2.62 -2.85 -10.41
CA ASN A 87 -4.06 -3.02 -10.57
C ASN A 87 -4.88 -1.96 -9.83
N GLU A 88 -4.27 -1.30 -8.83
CA GLU A 88 -4.89 -0.22 -8.07
C GLU A 88 -4.56 1.17 -8.65
N MET A 89 -3.64 1.24 -9.61
CA MET A 89 -3.18 2.49 -10.20
C MET A 89 -4.12 2.99 -11.30
N PRO A 90 -4.32 4.31 -11.45
CA PRO A 90 -4.91 4.88 -12.65
C PRO A 90 -4.08 4.53 -13.90
N ASP A 91 -4.74 4.27 -15.03
CA ASP A 91 -4.11 3.86 -16.30
C ASP A 91 -2.92 4.74 -16.71
N ILE A 92 -3.02 6.05 -16.50
CA ILE A 92 -1.97 7.02 -16.84
C ILE A 92 -0.62 6.76 -16.16
N TRP A 93 -0.62 6.03 -15.04
CA TRP A 93 0.58 5.74 -14.27
C TRP A 93 1.12 4.34 -14.51
N VAL A 94 0.31 3.43 -15.08
CA VAL A 94 0.65 2.00 -15.21
C VAL A 94 1.93 1.80 -16.02
N GLU A 95 2.06 2.47 -17.16
CA GLU A 95 3.26 2.38 -18.01
C GLU A 95 4.52 2.75 -17.23
N LYS A 96 4.49 3.91 -16.57
CA LYS A 96 5.61 4.44 -15.80
C LYS A 96 6.00 3.49 -14.66
N SER A 97 5.01 3.02 -13.90
CA SER A 97 5.24 2.13 -12.77
C SER A 97 5.77 0.76 -13.21
N MET A 98 5.25 0.21 -14.31
CA MET A 98 5.76 -1.03 -14.89
C MET A 98 7.17 -0.88 -15.42
N ALA A 99 7.48 0.22 -16.10
CA ALA A 99 8.85 0.50 -16.56
C ALA A 99 9.82 0.62 -15.38
N ALA A 100 9.42 1.30 -14.30
CA ALA A 100 10.22 1.40 -13.08
C ALA A 100 10.44 0.03 -12.41
N TYR A 101 9.40 -0.79 -12.30
CA TYR A 101 9.49 -2.15 -11.79
C TYR A 101 10.47 -3.01 -12.61
N GLN A 102 10.36 -2.97 -13.93
CA GLN A 102 11.22 -3.74 -14.83
C GLN A 102 12.68 -3.28 -14.74
N ASN A 103 12.92 -1.96 -14.75
CA ASN A 103 14.26 -1.41 -14.55
C ASN A 103 14.87 -1.82 -13.21
N PHE A 104 14.08 -1.77 -12.13
CA PHE A 104 14.51 -2.23 -10.81
C PHE A 104 14.93 -3.70 -10.83
N CYS A 105 14.11 -4.58 -11.40
CA CYS A 105 14.41 -6.02 -11.49
C CYS A 105 15.66 -6.27 -12.33
N HIS A 106 15.80 -5.61 -13.48
CA HIS A 106 16.96 -5.77 -14.35
C HIS A 106 18.26 -5.33 -13.68
N GLN A 107 18.21 -4.25 -12.91
CA GLN A 107 19.38 -3.65 -12.30
C GLN A 107 19.79 -4.30 -10.98
N PHE A 108 18.82 -4.63 -10.12
CA PHE A 108 19.07 -5.10 -8.75
C PHE A 108 18.76 -6.58 -8.54
N TRP A 109 18.19 -7.25 -9.55
CA TRP A 109 17.92 -8.69 -9.55
C TRP A 109 18.29 -9.35 -10.91
N PRO A 110 19.56 -9.26 -11.36
CA PRO A 110 19.95 -9.65 -12.72
C PRO A 110 19.76 -11.14 -13.05
N SER A 111 19.60 -12.00 -12.04
CA SER A 111 19.36 -13.44 -12.21
C SER A 111 17.87 -13.79 -12.38
N HIS A 112 16.96 -12.83 -12.33
CA HIS A 112 15.53 -13.10 -12.49
C HIS A 112 15.21 -13.55 -13.93
N ILE A 113 14.15 -14.33 -14.03
CA ILE A 113 13.57 -14.78 -15.30
C ILE A 113 12.08 -14.61 -15.17
N ASP A 114 11.45 -13.97 -16.15
CA ASP A 114 10.00 -13.84 -16.21
C ASP A 114 9.35 -15.21 -16.46
N ASP A 115 8.25 -15.46 -15.77
CA ASP A 115 7.42 -16.64 -16.04
C ASP A 115 6.80 -16.50 -17.44
N PRO A 116 6.87 -17.52 -18.32
CA PRO A 116 6.28 -17.46 -19.66
C PRO A 116 4.76 -17.20 -19.65
N GLU A 117 4.08 -17.53 -18.55
CA GLU A 117 2.65 -17.31 -18.35
C GLU A 117 2.37 -16.02 -17.57
N ALA A 118 3.38 -15.17 -17.34
CA ALA A 118 3.18 -13.88 -16.67
C ALA A 118 2.28 -12.97 -17.52
N THR A 119 1.18 -12.51 -16.91
CA THR A 119 0.26 -11.58 -17.54
C THR A 119 0.60 -10.14 -17.14
N PHE A 120 0.44 -9.22 -18.09
CA PHE A 120 0.50 -7.79 -17.83
C PHE A 120 -0.92 -7.21 -17.77
N ARG A 121 -1.08 -6.14 -16.98
CA ARG A 121 -2.32 -5.39 -16.98
C ARG A 121 -2.42 -4.60 -18.28
N ASP A 122 -3.53 -4.76 -19.01
CA ASP A 122 -3.88 -3.86 -20.11
C ASP A 122 -4.22 -2.46 -19.56
N TYR A 123 -3.69 -1.42 -20.20
CA TYR A 123 -3.98 -0.02 -19.87
C TYR A 123 -4.12 0.80 -21.14
N SER A 124 -4.90 1.88 -21.08
CA SER A 124 -5.04 2.80 -22.21
C SER A 124 -3.91 3.83 -22.22
N PRO A 125 -3.04 3.87 -23.26
CA PRO A 125 -1.98 4.88 -23.37
C PRO A 125 -2.55 6.30 -23.57
N ASP A 126 -3.78 6.41 -24.09
CA ASP A 126 -4.49 7.67 -24.24
C ASP A 126 -5.29 8.07 -23.00
N ALA A 127 -5.15 7.32 -21.90
CA ALA A 127 -5.78 7.67 -20.64
C ALA A 127 -5.33 9.09 -20.26
N LYS A 128 -6.31 9.94 -19.93
CA LYS A 128 -6.05 11.26 -19.36
C LYS A 128 -6.33 11.20 -17.88
N GLU A 129 -5.69 12.07 -17.12
CA GLU A 129 -6.02 12.30 -15.72
C GLU A 129 -7.50 12.70 -15.62
N LYS A 130 -8.36 11.72 -15.39
CA LYS A 130 -9.79 11.97 -15.22
C LYS A 130 -10.02 12.26 -13.75
N LYS A 131 -10.25 13.54 -13.43
CA LYS A 131 -10.92 13.88 -12.19
C LYS A 131 -12.33 13.31 -12.27
N VAL A 132 -12.53 12.13 -11.68
CA VAL A 132 -13.85 11.52 -11.59
C VAL A 132 -14.63 12.31 -10.55
N LEU A 133 -15.66 13.03 -10.99
CA LEU A 133 -16.58 13.68 -10.07
C LEU A 133 -17.38 12.60 -9.34
N PHE A 134 -17.64 12.77 -8.03
CA PHE A 134 -18.43 11.81 -7.26
C PHE A 134 -19.79 11.51 -7.92
N GLN A 135 -20.38 12.51 -8.59
CA GLN A 135 -21.65 12.39 -9.31
C GLN A 135 -21.58 11.47 -10.54
N GLU A 136 -20.38 11.25 -11.09
CA GLU A 136 -20.13 10.35 -12.23
C GLU A 136 -19.90 8.89 -11.81
N LEU A 137 -19.77 8.62 -10.50
CA LEU A 137 -19.60 7.26 -10.00
C LEU A 137 -20.90 6.45 -10.10
N SER A 138 -20.76 5.13 -10.27
CA SER A 138 -21.91 4.22 -10.23
C SER A 138 -22.64 4.32 -8.87
N ALA A 139 -23.89 3.87 -8.82
CA ALA A 139 -24.65 3.91 -7.56
C ALA A 139 -23.94 3.09 -6.46
N GLU A 140 -23.39 1.94 -6.82
CA GLU A 140 -22.64 1.05 -5.94
C GLU A 140 -21.37 1.73 -5.42
N ALA A 141 -20.58 2.33 -6.32
CA ALA A 141 -19.37 3.05 -5.94
C ALA A 141 -19.70 4.25 -5.02
N ARG A 142 -20.74 5.04 -5.35
CA ARG A 142 -21.19 6.14 -4.50
C ARG A 142 -21.62 5.67 -3.12
N THR A 143 -22.31 4.54 -3.01
CA THR A 143 -22.71 3.95 -1.73
C THR A 143 -21.49 3.56 -0.90
N VAL A 144 -20.49 2.92 -1.50
CA VAL A 144 -19.26 2.53 -0.80
C VAL A 144 -18.49 3.75 -0.29
N TYR A 145 -18.26 4.75 -1.16
CA TYR A 145 -17.55 5.97 -0.76
C TYR A 145 -18.36 6.87 0.18
N GLY A 146 -19.69 6.79 0.13
CA GLY A 146 -20.58 7.56 0.99
C GLY A 146 -20.32 7.29 2.49
N LEU A 147 -19.92 6.07 2.84
CA LEU A 147 -19.61 5.68 4.21
C LEU A 147 -18.41 6.47 4.77
N HIS A 148 -17.32 6.54 4.00
CA HIS A 148 -16.14 7.34 4.34
C HIS A 148 -16.42 8.85 4.30
N TYR A 149 -17.31 9.29 3.40
CA TYR A 149 -17.71 10.68 3.33
C TYR A 149 -18.50 11.12 4.58
N ILE A 150 -19.43 10.29 5.06
CA ILE A 150 -20.15 10.53 6.33
C ILE A 150 -19.17 10.61 7.50
N SER A 151 -18.20 9.71 7.55
CA SER A 151 -17.12 9.74 8.56
C SER A 151 -16.40 11.10 8.57
N MET A 152 -15.95 11.56 7.40
CA MET A 152 -15.28 12.85 7.24
C MET A 152 -16.17 14.05 7.63
N LEU A 153 -17.43 14.05 7.21
CA LEU A 153 -18.38 15.10 7.58
C LEU A 153 -18.62 15.13 9.10
N GLN A 154 -18.72 13.96 9.74
CA GLN A 154 -18.93 13.90 11.18
C GLN A 154 -17.69 14.36 11.96
N ILE A 155 -16.48 14.05 11.48
CA ILE A 155 -15.25 14.62 12.06
C ILE A 155 -15.30 16.16 12.00
N GLN A 156 -15.65 16.74 10.86
CA GLN A 156 -15.78 18.19 10.71
C GLN A 156 -16.86 18.77 11.62
N ASN A 157 -18.04 18.15 11.65
CA ASN A 157 -19.16 18.54 12.52
C ASN A 157 -18.74 18.56 13.99
N ILE A 158 -18.00 17.54 14.45
CA ILE A 158 -17.48 17.47 15.82
C ILE A 158 -16.46 18.56 16.08
N LYS A 159 -15.51 18.81 15.16
CA LYS A 159 -14.54 19.89 15.31
C LYS A 159 -15.21 21.27 15.42
N LEU A 160 -16.28 21.51 14.67
CA LEU A 160 -16.97 22.80 14.66
C LEU A 160 -17.90 22.98 15.87
N ASN A 161 -18.70 21.97 16.22
CA ASN A 161 -19.78 22.12 17.19
C ASN A 161 -19.43 21.59 18.60
N TYR A 162 -18.36 20.81 18.72
CA TYR A 162 -17.94 20.17 19.98
C TYR A 162 -16.49 20.50 20.35
N SER A 163 -16.00 21.64 19.89
CA SER A 163 -14.65 22.16 20.19
C SER A 163 -14.38 22.39 21.68
N HIS A 164 -15.42 22.48 22.51
CA HIS A 164 -15.27 22.61 23.96
C HIS A 164 -15.02 21.27 24.68
N LEU A 165 -15.24 20.13 24.01
CA LEU A 165 -15.00 18.81 24.59
C LEU A 165 -13.53 18.40 24.51
N THR A 166 -13.11 17.49 25.40
CA THR A 166 -11.78 16.86 25.33
C THR A 166 -11.67 15.95 24.10
N PRO A 167 -10.45 15.68 23.59
CA PRO A 167 -10.24 14.77 22.46
C PRO A 167 -10.91 13.40 22.66
N GLU A 168 -10.81 12.81 23.86
CA GLU A 168 -11.44 11.54 24.23
C GLU A 168 -12.97 11.60 24.04
N LYS A 169 -13.59 12.69 24.51
CA LYS A 169 -15.03 12.88 24.41
C LYS A 169 -15.49 13.17 22.99
N ARG A 170 -14.69 13.89 22.20
CA ARG A 170 -14.96 14.06 20.76
C ARG A 170 -14.91 12.73 20.01
N PHE A 171 -13.93 11.89 20.34
CA PHE A 171 -13.81 10.56 19.75
C PHE A 171 -14.94 9.62 20.16
N GLU A 172 -15.35 9.66 21.43
CA GLU A 172 -16.52 8.93 21.92
C GLU A 172 -17.80 9.35 21.18
N VAL A 173 -18.03 10.67 21.01
CA VAL A 173 -19.15 11.19 20.21
C VAL A 173 -19.07 10.70 18.77
N TYR A 174 -17.88 10.71 18.16
CA TYR A 174 -17.67 10.18 16.81
C TYR A 174 -18.09 8.71 16.72
N LEU A 175 -17.62 7.85 17.63
CA LEU A 175 -17.96 6.42 17.64
C LEU A 175 -19.47 6.19 17.70
N TYR A 176 -20.16 6.82 18.65
CA TYR A 176 -21.60 6.66 18.79
C TYR A 176 -22.38 7.21 17.59
N SER A 177 -21.95 8.33 17.02
CA SER A 177 -22.55 8.89 15.81
C SER A 177 -22.39 7.94 14.62
N MET A 178 -21.22 7.36 14.40
CA MET A 178 -20.98 6.46 13.27
C MET A 178 -21.81 5.17 13.38
N ILE A 179 -21.93 4.60 14.60
CA ILE A 179 -22.83 3.48 14.87
C ILE A 179 -24.27 3.85 14.52
N SER A 180 -24.73 5.04 14.93
CA SER A 180 -26.09 5.51 14.64
C SER A 180 -26.34 5.80 13.15
N PHE A 181 -25.37 6.35 12.44
CA PHE A 181 -25.55 6.76 11.04
C PHE A 181 -25.49 5.61 10.06
N ILE A 182 -24.52 4.70 10.22
CA ILE A 182 -24.21 3.68 9.21
C ILE A 182 -23.97 2.28 9.81
N ASP A 183 -24.05 2.14 11.14
CA ASP A 183 -23.78 0.88 11.88
C ASP A 183 -22.48 0.18 11.45
N MET A 184 -21.48 0.99 11.10
CA MET A 184 -20.21 0.51 10.57
C MET A 184 -19.08 1.48 10.92
N ILE A 185 -17.92 0.94 11.28
CA ILE A 185 -16.71 1.70 11.57
C ILE A 185 -15.55 1.02 10.86
N SER A 186 -14.80 1.78 10.06
CA SER A 186 -13.56 1.28 9.46
C SER A 186 -12.35 1.64 10.32
N ALA A 187 -11.36 0.75 10.37
CA ALA A 187 -10.12 1.02 11.10
C ALA A 187 -9.38 2.25 10.53
N TYR A 188 -9.43 2.44 9.21
CA TYR A 188 -8.85 3.60 8.54
C TYR A 188 -9.47 4.92 9.01
N ASP A 189 -10.80 4.99 9.06
CA ASP A 189 -11.53 6.17 9.52
C ASP A 189 -11.26 6.47 11.00
N LEU A 190 -11.10 5.44 11.84
CA LEU A 190 -10.76 5.62 13.25
C LEU A 190 -9.40 6.27 13.43
N GLU A 191 -8.39 5.86 12.67
CA GLU A 191 -7.05 6.47 12.76
C GLU A 191 -7.09 7.93 12.31
N ILE A 192 -7.86 8.26 11.26
CA ILE A 192 -8.08 9.65 10.84
C ILE A 192 -8.78 10.44 11.95
N ALA A 193 -9.84 9.90 12.56
CA ALA A 193 -10.57 10.59 13.62
C ALA A 193 -9.69 10.86 14.85
N LYS A 194 -8.87 9.88 15.28
CA LYS A 194 -7.89 10.06 16.36
C LYS A 194 -6.92 11.20 16.02
N TYR A 195 -6.33 11.14 14.83
CA TYR A 195 -5.42 12.18 14.36
C TYR A 195 -6.09 13.57 14.35
N ALA A 196 -7.35 13.64 13.88
CA ALA A 196 -8.09 14.89 13.75
C ALA A 196 -8.51 15.52 15.09
N PHE A 197 -8.66 14.74 16.16
CA PHE A 197 -9.16 15.23 17.46
C PHE A 197 -8.07 15.45 18.50
N TRP A 198 -6.95 14.74 18.44
CA TRP A 198 -5.86 14.89 19.41
C TRP A 198 -4.88 16.02 19.08
N ASP A 199 -5.10 16.77 17.99
CA ASP A 199 -4.26 17.90 17.54
C ASP A 199 -2.78 17.64 17.90
N LEU A 200 -2.26 16.50 17.42
CA LEU A 200 -0.89 16.04 17.69
C LEU A 200 0.09 16.94 16.92
N ASP A 201 0.26 18.17 17.41
CA ASP A 201 1.39 19.05 17.11
C ASP A 201 2.60 18.67 17.96
#